data_AF-A0AAD7KC04-F1
#
_entry.id   AF-A0AAD7KC04-F1
#
_cell.length_a   1.000
_cell.length_b   1.000
_cell.length_c   1.000
_cell.angle_alpha   90.00
_cell.angle_beta   90.00
_cell.angle_gamma   90.00
#
_symmetry.space_group_name_H-M   'P 1'
#
loop_
_entity.id
_entity.type
_entity.pdbx_description
1 polymer ?
#
loop_
_entity_poly.entity_id
_entity_poly.type
_entity_poly.pdbx_seq_one_letter_code
_entity_poly.pdbx_strand_id
1 'polypeptide(L)'
;MFVDKTRCLFELPDQFRYLLLRPPKFGKTAFLSTTTHFYDVHGAEQFTEHFGPLAVATEAPHAIPRHSQHLSMSFALSDINVHVGAKEFAARLSSNFYTKLQLFLVKYATELKLCAPETYLADDGGDVFRKVFDVVKASGHTLFLSIDAYDAPLLSGSLASLHYPTIHQKFVSPQDIKHLLDTCLWGPLLAGSDVIDKLFVAGTLSLQSPALRKLHLSVPDLPLCCGFTEQEALQFARSILDEKTPEKADLHRSYGDYLFPSHAAGTDFDEPVLHPQRLISRISEISSGPASSGVRRPECSNSQWLSRAARHWRSGS
;
A
#
# COMPACT_ATOMS: atom_id res chain seq x y z
N MET A 1 -4.14 -4.90 -18.24
CA MET A 1 -4.33 -3.45 -18.09
C MET A 1 -4.04 -3.05 -16.65
N PHE A 2 -3.18 -2.04 -16.45
CA PHE A 2 -3.08 -1.29 -15.18
C PHE A 2 -4.14 -0.17 -15.25
N VAL A 3 -4.87 0.09 -14.17
CA VAL A 3 -5.70 1.30 -14.08
C VAL A 3 -4.88 2.36 -13.37
N ASP A 4 -4.70 3.47 -14.08
CA ASP A 4 -3.78 4.51 -13.66
C ASP A 4 -4.36 5.35 -12.52
N LYS A 5 -3.67 5.30 -11.38
CA LYS A 5 -3.97 6.09 -10.17
C LYS A 5 -2.92 7.15 -9.88
N THR A 6 -1.99 7.39 -10.81
CA THR A 6 -0.94 8.38 -10.64
C THR A 6 -1.47 9.82 -10.68
N ARG A 7 -2.65 10.07 -11.28
CA ARG A 7 -3.39 11.33 -11.14
C ARG A 7 -3.63 11.75 -9.67
N CYS A 8 -3.80 10.80 -8.75
CA CYS A 8 -3.90 11.12 -7.32
C CYS A 8 -2.67 11.87 -6.77
N LEU A 9 -1.51 11.81 -7.44
CA LEU A 9 -0.28 12.44 -6.99
C LEU A 9 -0.30 13.98 -7.14
N PHE A 10 -1.20 14.52 -7.97
CA PHE A 10 -1.35 15.97 -8.17
C PHE A 10 -1.95 16.68 -6.96
N GLU A 11 -2.91 16.01 -6.33
CA GLU A 11 -3.73 16.52 -5.24
C GLU A 11 -3.03 16.36 -3.88
N LEU A 12 -1.79 15.85 -3.88
CA LEU A 12 -0.93 15.76 -2.71
C LEU A 12 -0.06 17.02 -2.57
N PRO A 13 0.08 17.59 -1.36
CA PRO A 13 0.95 18.73 -1.12
C PRO A 13 2.43 18.32 -1.11
N ASP A 14 3.33 19.29 -0.94
CA ASP A 14 4.77 19.02 -0.91
C ASP A 14 5.18 18.18 0.31
N GLN A 15 4.78 18.53 1.53
CA GLN A 15 5.10 17.76 2.74
C GLN A 15 3.83 17.20 3.37
N PHE A 16 3.78 15.89 3.65
CA PHE A 16 2.59 15.28 4.25
C PHE A 16 2.80 13.92 4.91
N ARG A 17 1.87 13.62 5.82
CA ARG A 17 1.70 12.31 6.48
C ARG A 17 0.26 11.88 6.22
N TYR A 18 0.07 10.71 5.60
CA TYR A 18 -1.22 10.35 5.01
C TYR A 18 -1.60 8.85 5.20
N LEU A 19 -2.89 8.54 5.41
CA LEU A 19 -3.40 7.23 5.87
C LEU A 19 -4.49 6.62 4.96
N LEU A 20 -4.09 5.71 4.08
CA LEU A 20 -4.94 4.93 3.17
C LEU A 20 -5.86 3.93 3.93
N LEU A 21 -7.04 4.38 4.33
CA LEU A 21 -8.10 3.54 4.89
C LEU A 21 -9.00 2.97 3.79
N ARG A 22 -8.79 1.70 3.44
CA ARG A 22 -9.65 0.90 2.54
C ARG A 22 -9.66 -0.56 3.01
N PRO A 23 -10.63 -1.40 2.67
CA PRO A 23 -10.64 -2.80 3.10
C PRO A 23 -9.42 -3.60 2.56
N PRO A 24 -9.19 -4.84 3.05
CA PRO A 24 -8.15 -5.71 2.51
C PRO A 24 -8.31 -5.91 0.99
N LYS A 25 -7.18 -5.99 0.26
CA LYS A 25 -7.13 -6.25 -1.19
C LYS A 25 -7.77 -5.17 -2.10
N PHE A 26 -8.16 -4.01 -1.55
CA PHE A 26 -8.49 -2.80 -2.33
C PHE A 26 -7.20 -2.02 -2.67
N GLY A 27 -6.37 -2.53 -3.59
CA GLY A 27 -5.31 -1.78 -4.27
C GLY A 27 -4.13 -1.20 -3.46
N LYS A 28 -4.23 -1.06 -2.13
CA LYS A 28 -3.30 -0.29 -1.29
C LYS A 28 -1.83 -0.61 -1.53
N THR A 29 -1.45 -1.90 -1.49
CA THR A 29 -0.09 -2.39 -1.77
C THR A 29 0.42 -1.98 -3.15
N ALA A 30 -0.44 -2.00 -4.18
CA ALA A 30 -0.06 -1.61 -5.53
C ALA A 30 0.13 -0.08 -5.63
N PHE A 31 -0.76 0.72 -5.04
CA PHE A 31 -0.61 2.17 -4.98
C PHE A 31 0.61 2.61 -4.15
N LEU A 32 0.88 1.94 -3.02
CA LEU A 32 2.12 2.12 -2.26
C LEU A 32 3.35 1.75 -3.10
N SER A 33 3.32 0.66 -3.87
CA SER A 33 4.43 0.32 -4.78
C SER A 33 4.64 1.40 -5.85
N THR A 34 3.57 1.86 -6.52
CA THR A 34 3.64 2.92 -7.54
C THR A 34 4.18 4.24 -6.97
N THR A 35 3.67 4.68 -5.81
CA THR A 35 4.16 5.89 -5.13
C THR A 35 5.62 5.75 -4.66
N THR A 36 6.01 4.57 -4.15
CA THR A 36 7.40 4.26 -3.76
C THR A 36 8.36 4.48 -4.92
N HIS A 37 8.05 3.94 -6.11
CA HIS A 37 8.88 4.10 -7.32
C HIS A 37 8.83 5.53 -7.89
N PHE A 38 7.69 6.22 -7.80
CA PHE A 38 7.53 7.60 -8.27
C PHE A 38 8.43 8.59 -7.52
N TYR A 39 8.54 8.43 -6.20
CA TYR A 39 9.34 9.32 -5.34
C TYR A 39 10.83 8.92 -5.24
N ASP A 40 11.20 7.74 -5.72
CA ASP A 40 12.53 7.13 -5.61
C ASP A 40 13.59 7.84 -6.47
N VAL A 41 14.72 8.25 -5.88
CA VAL A 41 15.86 8.80 -6.63
C VAL A 41 16.35 7.88 -7.76
N HIS A 42 16.31 6.56 -7.57
CA HIS A 42 16.72 5.59 -8.61
C HIS A 42 15.67 5.43 -9.72
N GLY A 43 14.46 5.95 -9.52
CA GLY A 43 13.42 6.00 -10.54
C GLY A 43 13.65 7.04 -11.63
N ALA A 44 14.61 7.96 -11.48
CA ALA A 44 14.77 9.12 -12.36
C ALA A 44 15.03 8.75 -13.84
N GLU A 45 15.99 7.86 -14.10
CA GLU A 45 16.32 7.43 -15.48
C GLU A 45 15.20 6.62 -16.14
N GLN A 46 14.42 5.89 -15.33
CA GLN A 46 13.33 5.02 -15.77
C GLN A 46 11.96 5.73 -15.71
N PHE A 47 11.91 7.02 -15.38
CA PHE A 47 10.65 7.73 -15.16
C PHE A 47 9.79 7.77 -16.43
N THR A 48 10.38 8.07 -17.58
CA THR A 48 9.66 8.11 -18.86
C THR A 48 9.19 6.71 -19.30
N GLU A 49 9.90 5.64 -18.94
CA GLU A 49 9.48 4.25 -19.23
C GLU A 49 8.29 3.84 -18.35
N HIS A 50 8.38 4.07 -17.04
CA HIS A 50 7.37 3.63 -16.07
C HIS A 50 6.14 4.55 -15.96
N PHE A 51 6.32 5.86 -16.17
CA PHE A 51 5.29 6.88 -15.96
C PHE A 51 4.95 7.71 -17.20
N GLY A 52 5.75 7.67 -18.27
CA GLY A 52 5.51 8.42 -19.51
C GLY A 52 4.11 8.27 -20.15
N PRO A 53 3.49 7.08 -20.20
CA PRO A 53 2.12 6.93 -20.71
C PRO A 53 1.03 7.17 -19.65
N LEU A 54 1.41 7.49 -18.41
CA LEU A 54 0.50 7.69 -17.29
C LEU A 54 0.13 9.17 -17.13
N ALA A 55 -1.01 9.43 -16.51
CA ALA A 55 -1.54 10.75 -16.20
C ALA A 55 -0.48 11.63 -15.54
N VAL A 56 0.32 11.11 -14.60
CA VAL A 56 1.32 11.92 -13.89
C VAL A 56 2.42 12.53 -14.77
N ALA A 57 2.70 11.95 -15.93
CA ALA A 57 3.57 12.58 -16.93
C ALA A 57 2.80 13.40 -17.99
N THR A 58 1.55 13.02 -18.30
CA THR A 58 0.79 13.58 -19.44
C THR A 58 -0.19 14.71 -19.07
N GLU A 59 -0.86 14.63 -17.92
CA GLU A 59 -1.89 15.60 -17.48
C GLU A 59 -1.32 16.78 -16.67
N ALA A 60 -0.28 16.56 -15.85
CA ALA A 60 0.33 17.64 -15.05
C ALA A 60 1.87 17.60 -15.10
N PRO A 61 2.50 18.06 -16.19
CA PRO A 61 3.97 18.16 -16.28
C PRO A 61 4.60 19.10 -15.23
N HIS A 62 3.81 19.91 -14.51
CA HIS A 62 4.28 20.70 -13.36
C HIS A 62 4.38 19.91 -12.05
N ALA A 63 3.91 18.65 -11.99
CA ALA A 63 4.15 17.72 -10.90
C ALA A 63 5.46 16.93 -11.07
N ILE A 64 6.04 16.91 -12.29
CA ILE A 64 7.30 16.24 -12.61
C ILE A 64 8.47 16.69 -11.69
N PRO A 65 8.63 17.98 -11.32
CA PRO A 65 9.68 18.40 -10.36
C PRO A 65 9.59 17.76 -8.95
N ARG A 66 8.51 17.04 -8.63
CA ARG A 66 8.31 16.32 -7.36
C ARG A 66 8.61 14.82 -7.44
N HIS A 67 8.92 14.26 -8.62
CA HIS A 67 9.30 12.85 -8.75
C HIS A 67 10.79 12.65 -8.44
N SER A 68 11.16 11.44 -8.02
CA SER A 68 12.55 11.00 -7.81
C SER A 68 13.44 11.91 -6.93
N GLN A 69 12.88 12.52 -5.89
CA GLN A 69 13.61 13.40 -4.96
C GLN A 69 14.05 12.71 -3.66
N HIS A 70 13.52 11.52 -3.34
CA HIS A 70 13.62 10.92 -2.01
C HIS A 70 14.26 9.53 -2.03
N LEU A 71 14.87 9.14 -0.92
CA LEU A 71 15.27 7.76 -0.68
C LEU A 71 14.03 7.01 -0.15
N SER A 72 13.38 6.22 -1.00
CA SER A 72 12.14 5.51 -0.65
C SER A 72 12.39 4.27 0.22
N MET A 73 11.57 4.09 1.26
CA MET A 73 11.60 2.96 2.20
C MET A 73 10.19 2.36 2.40
N SER A 74 10.10 1.04 2.53
CA SER A 74 8.81 0.33 2.71
C SER A 74 8.85 -0.75 3.80
N PHE A 75 7.95 -0.63 4.77
CA PHE A 75 7.63 -1.65 5.76
C PHE A 75 6.29 -2.33 5.42
N ALA A 76 6.14 -3.60 5.82
CA ALA A 76 4.90 -4.34 5.70
C ALA A 76 4.67 -5.17 6.97
N LEU A 77 3.51 -5.02 7.61
CA LEU A 77 3.20 -5.68 8.89
C LEU A 77 2.25 -6.89 8.75
N SER A 78 1.91 -7.29 7.51
CA SER A 78 0.97 -8.39 7.20
C SER A 78 1.39 -9.73 7.80
N ASP A 79 2.70 -10.01 7.81
CA ASP A 79 3.24 -11.35 8.04
C ASP A 79 3.77 -11.52 9.47
N ILE A 80 3.60 -10.51 10.33
CA ILE A 80 4.12 -10.50 11.70
C ILE A 80 3.19 -11.32 12.61
N ASN A 81 3.55 -12.59 12.80
CA ASN A 81 2.79 -13.53 13.63
C ASN A 81 2.57 -13.00 15.07
N VAL A 82 1.30 -12.88 15.46
CA VAL A 82 0.81 -12.46 16.79
C VAL A 82 0.53 -13.62 17.75
N HIS A 83 0.60 -14.87 17.29
CA HIS A 83 0.38 -16.07 18.11
C HIS A 83 1.62 -16.43 18.95
N VAL A 84 2.24 -15.41 19.55
CA VAL A 84 3.45 -15.46 20.37
C VAL A 84 3.36 -14.42 21.49
N GLY A 85 4.07 -14.61 22.60
CA GLY A 85 4.06 -13.65 23.72
C GLY A 85 4.74 -12.31 23.39
N ALA A 86 4.44 -11.27 24.16
CA ALA A 86 4.84 -9.88 23.87
C ALA A 86 6.35 -9.68 23.60
N LYS A 87 7.24 -10.35 24.36
CA LYS A 87 8.70 -10.28 24.14
C LYS A 87 9.13 -10.82 22.77
N GLU A 88 8.50 -11.91 22.32
CA GLU A 88 8.77 -12.55 21.03
C GLU A 88 8.18 -11.72 19.88
N PHE A 89 7.00 -11.12 20.07
CA PHE A 89 6.42 -10.18 19.12
C PHE A 89 7.29 -8.92 18.95
N ALA A 90 7.81 -8.35 20.05
CA ALA A 90 8.75 -7.22 20.02
C ALA A 90 10.05 -7.56 19.28
N ALA A 91 10.61 -8.75 19.49
CA ALA A 91 11.79 -9.22 18.76
C ALA A 91 11.52 -9.36 17.25
N ARG A 92 10.34 -9.88 16.87
CA ARG A 92 9.91 -10.01 15.46
C ARG A 92 9.69 -8.66 14.77
N LEU A 93 9.07 -7.70 15.44
CA LEU A 93 8.95 -6.32 14.97
C LEU A 93 10.34 -5.70 14.72
N SER A 94 11.21 -5.77 15.73
CA SER A 94 12.56 -5.20 15.67
C SER A 94 13.40 -5.84 14.55
N SER A 95 13.29 -7.15 14.37
CA SER A 95 13.97 -7.91 13.30
C SER A 95 13.45 -7.55 11.90
N ASN A 96 12.13 -7.39 11.72
CA ASN A 96 11.54 -6.92 10.46
C ASN A 96 12.07 -5.52 10.11
N PHE A 97 12.03 -4.58 11.07
CA PHE A 97 12.53 -3.22 10.86
C PHE A 97 14.03 -3.17 10.59
N TYR A 98 14.84 -3.87 11.39
CA TYR A 98 16.29 -3.99 11.18
C TYR A 98 16.61 -4.49 9.76
N THR A 99 15.96 -5.56 9.31
CA THR A 99 16.18 -6.16 7.98
C THR A 99 15.86 -5.15 6.86
N LYS A 100 14.77 -4.39 7.00
CA LYS A 100 14.38 -3.35 6.03
C LYS A 100 15.30 -2.13 6.05
N LEU A 101 15.78 -1.72 7.22
CA LEU A 101 16.77 -0.64 7.38
C LEU A 101 18.13 -1.03 6.80
N GLN A 102 18.59 -2.27 7.00
CA GLN A 102 19.83 -2.79 6.40
C GLN A 102 19.74 -2.87 4.88
N LEU A 103 18.63 -3.37 4.33
CA LEU A 103 18.38 -3.38 2.88
C LEU A 103 18.30 -1.97 2.28
N PHE A 104 17.73 -1.00 3.01
CA PHE A 104 17.71 0.42 2.61
C PHE A 104 19.14 0.99 2.52
N LEU A 105 19.99 0.74 3.51
CA LEU A 105 21.37 1.22 3.53
C LEU A 105 22.21 0.62 2.39
N VAL A 106 22.01 -0.67 2.09
CA VAL A 106 22.66 -1.33 0.95
C VAL A 106 22.14 -0.77 -0.38
N LYS A 107 20.84 -0.50 -0.51
CA LYS A 107 20.27 0.13 -1.72
C LYS A 107 20.88 1.51 -1.98
N TYR A 108 20.89 2.39 -0.98
CA TYR A 108 21.29 3.80 -1.15
C TYR A 108 22.73 4.09 -0.70
N ALA A 109 23.63 3.10 -0.79
CA ALA A 109 24.99 3.21 -0.30
C ALA A 109 25.76 4.37 -0.96
N THR A 110 25.50 4.63 -2.25
CA THR A 110 26.11 5.72 -3.04
C THR A 110 25.64 7.09 -2.55
N GLU A 111 24.33 7.28 -2.39
CA GLU A 111 23.70 8.54 -1.98
C GLU A 111 24.04 8.88 -0.53
N LEU A 112 24.04 7.87 0.33
CA LEU A 112 24.43 7.97 1.74
C LEU A 112 25.96 8.02 1.96
N LYS A 113 26.75 7.84 0.90
CA LYS A 113 28.23 7.86 0.91
C LYS A 113 28.83 6.82 1.88
N LEU A 114 28.20 5.65 1.96
CA LEU A 114 28.55 4.56 2.87
C LEU A 114 29.53 3.57 2.22
N CYS A 115 30.70 3.41 2.83
CA CYS A 115 31.73 2.47 2.36
C CYS A 115 31.49 1.01 2.80
N ALA A 116 30.58 0.76 3.75
CA ALA A 116 30.28 -0.58 4.29
C ALA A 116 28.83 -0.66 4.82
N PRO A 117 27.81 -0.49 3.95
CA PRO A 117 26.40 -0.40 4.34
C PRO A 117 25.88 -1.64 5.07
N GLU A 118 26.41 -2.84 4.77
CA GLU A 118 26.01 -4.11 5.35
C GLU A 118 26.29 -4.17 6.87
N THR A 119 27.35 -3.49 7.31
CA THR A 119 27.81 -3.47 8.71
C THR A 119 27.51 -2.17 9.44
N TYR A 120 26.89 -1.18 8.77
CA TYR A 120 26.60 0.13 9.36
C TYR A 120 25.64 0.08 10.58
N LEU A 121 24.80 -0.96 10.66
CA LEU A 121 23.91 -1.21 11.81
C LEU A 121 24.48 -2.23 12.82
N ALA A 122 25.73 -2.68 12.67
CA ALA A 122 26.32 -3.72 13.51
C ALA A 122 26.71 -3.19 14.91
N ASP A 123 25.88 -3.54 15.89
CA ASP A 123 26.10 -3.62 17.34
C ASP A 123 26.80 -2.45 18.08
N ASP A 124 25.97 -1.59 18.68
CA ASP A 124 26.32 -0.74 19.83
C ASP A 124 25.10 -0.46 20.74
N GLY A 125 24.05 -1.29 20.64
CA GLY A 125 22.79 -1.12 21.39
C GLY A 125 21.96 0.14 21.04
N GLY A 126 22.41 0.98 20.11
CA GLY A 126 21.74 2.22 19.71
C GLY A 126 20.45 2.03 18.89
N ASP A 127 19.66 3.11 18.81
CA ASP A 127 18.45 3.16 17.98
C ASP A 127 18.81 3.10 16.48
N VAL A 128 18.47 1.97 15.84
CA VAL A 128 18.77 1.69 14.43
C VAL A 128 17.99 2.57 13.46
N PHE A 129 16.79 3.03 13.81
CA PHE A 129 16.07 4.01 13.00
C PHE A 129 16.78 5.36 13.08
N ARG A 130 17.15 5.79 14.29
CA ARG A 130 17.90 7.04 14.50
C ARG A 130 19.19 7.05 13.67
N LYS A 131 19.96 5.94 13.68
CA LYS A 131 21.18 5.80 12.85
C LYS A 131 20.93 6.03 11.36
N VAL A 132 19.84 5.47 10.81
CA VAL A 132 19.48 5.65 9.40
C VAL A 132 19.02 7.09 9.13
N PHE A 133 18.24 7.69 10.03
CA PHE A 133 17.77 9.07 9.89
C PHE A 133 18.92 10.08 9.99
N ASP A 134 19.85 9.90 10.92
CA ASP A 134 21.03 10.76 11.08
C ASP A 134 21.93 10.72 9.82
N VAL A 135 22.13 9.55 9.17
CA VAL A 135 22.93 9.47 7.93
C VAL A 135 22.21 10.00 6.69
N VAL A 136 20.90 9.77 6.55
CA VAL A 136 20.10 10.36 5.45
C VAL A 136 20.11 11.88 5.56
N LYS A 137 19.96 12.41 6.77
CA LYS A 137 20.07 13.85 7.02
C LYS A 137 21.48 14.39 6.75
N ALA A 138 22.52 13.66 7.14
CA ALA A 138 23.92 14.04 6.88
C ALA A 138 24.31 13.98 5.39
N SER A 139 23.66 13.12 4.59
CA SER A 139 23.90 13.06 3.14
C SER A 139 23.25 14.21 2.36
N GLY A 140 22.24 14.87 2.96
CA GLY A 140 21.45 15.95 2.37
C GLY A 140 20.15 15.50 1.71
N HIS A 141 19.80 14.21 1.81
CA HIS A 141 18.58 13.64 1.24
C HIS A 141 17.41 13.62 2.24
N THR A 142 16.21 13.33 1.73
CA THR A 142 14.98 13.12 2.53
C THR A 142 14.35 11.76 2.24
N LEU A 143 13.46 11.30 3.12
CA LEU A 143 12.77 10.02 3.01
C LEU A 143 11.34 10.15 2.49
N PHE A 144 11.01 9.27 1.55
CA PHE A 144 9.66 8.79 1.33
C PHE A 144 9.51 7.48 2.11
N LEU A 145 8.50 7.36 2.97
CA LEU A 145 8.32 6.19 3.82
C LEU A 145 6.90 5.63 3.69
N SER A 146 6.79 4.33 3.44
CA SER A 146 5.53 3.61 3.26
C SER A 146 5.38 2.46 4.25
N ILE A 147 4.18 2.27 4.80
CA ILE A 147 3.85 1.23 5.78
C ILE A 147 2.58 0.51 5.31
N ASP A 148 2.71 -0.71 4.78
CA ASP A 148 1.56 -1.52 4.36
C ASP A 148 1.05 -2.45 5.46
N ALA A 149 -0.25 -2.74 5.39
CA ALA A 149 -0.99 -3.59 6.32
C ALA A 149 -0.75 -3.26 7.81
N TYR A 150 -0.64 -1.97 8.14
CA TYR A 150 -0.28 -1.45 9.47
C TYR A 150 -1.10 -2.09 10.62
N ASP A 151 -2.36 -2.43 10.35
CA ASP A 151 -3.30 -2.97 11.32
C ASP A 151 -3.50 -4.49 11.28
N ALA A 152 -2.83 -5.21 10.38
CA ALA A 152 -2.90 -6.67 10.35
C ALA A 152 -2.53 -7.32 11.71
N PRO A 153 -1.51 -6.85 12.46
CA PRO A 153 -1.25 -7.36 13.80
C PRO A 153 -2.40 -7.06 14.79
N LEU A 154 -2.96 -5.85 14.75
CA LEU A 154 -4.05 -5.44 15.65
C LEU A 154 -5.31 -6.28 15.41
N LEU A 155 -5.70 -6.46 14.14
CA LEU A 155 -6.83 -7.31 13.73
C LEU A 155 -6.61 -8.76 14.16
N SER A 156 -5.45 -9.35 13.84
CA SER A 156 -5.15 -10.74 14.17
C SER A 156 -5.06 -10.98 15.69
N GLY A 157 -4.49 -10.04 16.45
CA GLY A 157 -4.42 -10.13 17.92
C GLY A 157 -5.80 -10.02 18.58
N SER A 158 -6.68 -9.18 18.05
CA SER A 158 -8.08 -9.10 18.49
C SER A 158 -8.85 -10.39 18.18
N LEU A 159 -8.70 -10.94 16.97
CA LEU A 159 -9.32 -12.23 16.60
C LEU A 159 -8.79 -13.40 17.45
N ALA A 160 -7.47 -13.45 17.72
CA ALA A 160 -6.88 -14.44 18.61
C ALA A 160 -7.43 -14.35 20.04
N SER A 161 -7.62 -13.13 20.55
CA SER A 161 -8.18 -12.87 21.87
C SER A 161 -9.64 -13.32 22.01
N LEU A 162 -10.43 -13.23 20.92
CA LEU A 162 -11.83 -13.68 20.89
C LEU A 162 -11.98 -15.20 20.81
N HIS A 163 -11.11 -15.88 20.04
CA HIS A 163 -11.25 -17.33 19.80
C HIS A 163 -10.53 -18.21 20.84
N TYR A 164 -9.56 -17.68 21.59
CA TYR A 164 -8.75 -18.45 22.55
C TYR A 164 -8.67 -17.81 23.96
N PRO A 165 -9.80 -17.50 24.62
CA PRO A 165 -9.82 -16.79 25.90
C PRO A 165 -9.12 -17.52 27.06
N THR A 166 -8.99 -18.85 26.99
CA THR A 166 -8.24 -19.64 27.99
C THR A 166 -6.73 -19.67 27.75
N ILE A 167 -6.21 -19.02 26.69
CA ILE A 167 -4.80 -19.07 26.27
C ILE A 167 -4.13 -17.68 26.34
N HIS A 168 -4.78 -16.67 26.93
CA HIS A 168 -4.31 -15.27 26.99
C HIS A 168 -2.85 -15.08 27.45
N GLN A 169 -2.28 -15.97 28.27
CA GLN A 169 -0.89 -15.87 28.74
C GLN A 169 0.18 -16.23 27.68
N LYS A 170 -0.17 -16.80 26.52
CA LYS A 170 0.79 -17.21 25.48
C LYS A 170 0.83 -16.31 24.25
N PHE A 171 -0.11 -15.39 24.11
CA PHE A 171 -0.23 -14.51 22.94
C PHE A 171 -0.12 -13.04 23.37
N VAL A 172 0.45 -12.20 22.51
CA VAL A 172 0.57 -10.76 22.74
C VAL A 172 -0.83 -10.11 22.70
N SER A 173 -1.18 -9.31 23.70
CA SER A 173 -2.52 -8.71 23.75
C SER A 173 -2.64 -7.56 22.74
N PRO A 174 -3.86 -7.19 22.28
CA PRO A 174 -4.03 -6.01 21.43
C PRO A 174 -3.51 -4.70 22.05
N GLN A 175 -3.42 -4.64 23.39
CA GLN A 175 -2.84 -3.50 24.11
C GLN A 175 -1.30 -3.50 24.01
N ASP A 176 -0.67 -4.66 24.17
CA ASP A 176 0.78 -4.83 23.98
C ASP A 176 1.18 -4.60 22.51
N ILE A 177 0.42 -5.12 21.54
CA ILE A 177 0.65 -4.84 20.11
C ILE A 177 0.63 -3.34 19.86
N LYS A 178 -0.38 -2.62 20.36
CA LYS A 178 -0.45 -1.17 20.23
C LYS A 178 0.73 -0.47 20.91
N HIS A 179 1.12 -0.87 22.12
CA HIS A 179 2.24 -0.27 22.84
C HIS A 179 3.58 -0.50 22.09
N LEU A 180 3.79 -1.69 21.53
CA LEU A 180 4.99 -2.03 20.77
C LEU A 180 5.01 -1.36 19.39
N LEU A 181 3.87 -1.13 18.74
CA LEU A 181 3.80 -0.27 17.55
C LEU A 181 4.04 1.21 17.88
N ASP A 182 3.48 1.72 18.98
CA ASP A 182 3.75 3.09 19.46
C ASP A 182 5.25 3.29 19.80
N THR A 183 5.93 2.26 20.34
CA THR A 183 7.32 2.36 20.83
C THR A 183 8.36 2.00 19.77
N CYS A 184 8.20 0.89 19.05
CA CYS A 184 9.20 0.37 18.10
C CYS A 184 9.03 0.89 16.66
N LEU A 185 7.94 1.62 16.37
CA LEU A 185 7.67 2.18 15.04
C LEU A 185 7.33 3.67 15.11
N TRP A 186 6.28 4.07 15.86
CA TRP A 186 5.86 5.47 15.86
C TRP A 186 6.79 6.42 16.61
N GLY A 187 7.37 6.01 17.74
CA GLY A 187 8.41 6.78 18.44
C GLY A 187 9.57 7.19 17.50
N PRO A 188 10.22 6.22 16.82
CA PRO A 188 11.21 6.51 15.79
C PRO A 188 10.71 7.41 14.65
N LEU A 189 9.54 7.15 14.07
CA LEU A 189 8.98 7.94 12.95
C LEU A 189 8.52 9.37 13.35
N LEU A 190 8.40 9.65 14.65
CA LEU A 190 8.26 10.99 15.22
C LEU A 190 9.64 11.64 15.46
N ALA A 191 10.65 10.86 15.89
CA ALA A 191 12.00 11.36 16.11
C ALA A 191 12.70 11.79 14.80
N GLY A 192 12.54 11.02 13.72
CA GLY A 192 13.02 11.37 12.37
C GLY A 192 12.05 12.26 11.57
N SER A 193 11.22 13.07 12.23
CA SER A 193 10.16 13.83 11.54
C SER A 193 10.64 14.98 10.67
N ASP A 194 11.90 15.35 10.80
CA ASP A 194 12.62 16.37 10.02
C ASP A 194 13.30 15.83 8.75
N VAL A 195 13.46 14.51 8.63
CA VAL A 195 14.00 13.85 7.43
C VAL A 195 12.93 13.06 6.66
N ILE A 196 11.82 12.68 7.30
CA ILE A 196 10.66 12.04 6.65
C ILE A 196 9.71 13.11 6.11
N ASP A 197 9.93 13.48 4.86
CA ASP A 197 9.19 14.49 4.09
C ASP A 197 7.79 14.00 3.66
N LYS A 198 7.71 12.71 3.27
CA LYS A 198 6.47 12.05 2.86
C LYS A 198 6.29 10.72 3.58
N LEU A 199 5.14 10.55 4.25
CA LEU A 199 4.78 9.33 4.97
C LEU A 199 3.41 8.81 4.50
N PHE A 200 3.38 7.57 4.00
CA PHE A 200 2.15 6.84 3.69
C PHE A 200 1.95 5.66 4.64
N VAL A 201 0.71 5.48 5.10
CA VAL A 201 0.31 4.38 5.98
C VAL A 201 -0.93 3.72 5.37
N ALA A 202 -0.95 2.40 5.22
CA ALA A 202 -2.09 1.68 4.67
C ALA A 202 -2.67 0.68 5.69
N GLY A 203 -3.99 0.69 5.82
CA GLY A 203 -4.70 -0.20 6.73
C GLY A 203 -6.22 -0.22 6.51
N THR A 204 -6.96 -0.69 7.50
CA THR A 204 -8.43 -0.79 7.53
C THR A 204 -9.06 -0.13 8.77
N LEU A 205 -8.24 0.45 9.66
CA LEU A 205 -8.62 0.99 10.97
C LEU A 205 -9.74 2.04 10.94
N SER A 206 -10.44 2.16 12.06
CA SER A 206 -11.25 3.33 12.37
C SER A 206 -10.37 4.59 12.53
N LEU A 207 -10.87 5.70 11.97
CA LEU A 207 -10.42 7.08 12.13
C LEU A 207 -10.16 7.50 13.59
N GLN A 208 -10.76 6.81 14.56
CA GLN A 208 -10.70 7.14 15.98
C GLN A 208 -9.46 6.59 16.70
N SER A 209 -8.56 5.84 16.04
CA SER A 209 -7.37 5.29 16.69
C SER A 209 -6.44 6.40 17.23
N PRO A 210 -6.14 6.44 18.55
CA PRO A 210 -5.34 7.52 19.15
C PRO A 210 -3.91 7.66 18.62
N ALA A 211 -3.34 6.60 18.04
CA ALA A 211 -2.00 6.66 17.45
C ALA A 211 -1.95 7.57 16.21
N LEU A 212 -3.03 7.59 15.42
CA LEU A 212 -3.08 8.31 14.14
C LEU A 212 -3.11 9.83 14.35
N ARG A 213 -3.81 10.29 15.39
CA ARG A 213 -3.91 11.71 15.76
C ARG A 213 -2.56 12.31 16.15
N LYS A 214 -1.65 11.55 16.78
CA LYS A 214 -0.32 12.02 17.21
C LYS A 214 0.55 12.51 16.05
N LEU A 215 0.32 11.97 14.85
CA LEU A 215 1.14 12.18 13.66
C LEU A 215 0.55 13.20 12.69
N HIS A 216 -0.61 13.79 13.02
CA HIS A 216 -1.41 14.62 12.11
C HIS A 216 -1.63 13.94 10.74
N LEU A 217 -1.86 12.62 10.75
CA LEU A 217 -2.13 11.85 9.54
C LEU A 217 -3.45 12.29 8.92
N SER A 218 -3.40 12.92 7.75
CA SER A 218 -4.58 13.07 6.90
C SER A 218 -4.97 11.69 6.36
N VAL A 219 -6.17 11.21 6.67
CA VAL A 219 -6.82 10.23 5.77
C VAL A 219 -7.04 10.96 4.45
N PRO A 220 -6.94 10.37 3.24
CA PRO A 220 -7.05 11.77 1.75
C PRO A 220 -8.57 12.09 1.73
N ASP A 221 -9.08 12.80 0.74
CA ASP A 221 -10.49 12.58 0.33
C ASP A 221 -10.58 11.95 -1.07
N LEU A 222 -9.66 10.99 -1.33
CA LEU A 222 -9.55 10.24 -2.57
C LEU A 222 -9.75 8.72 -2.35
N PRO A 223 -11.02 8.28 -2.15
CA PRO A 223 -11.44 6.89 -2.34
C PRO A 223 -10.90 6.23 -3.63
N LEU A 224 -10.62 7.05 -4.65
CA LEU A 224 -10.19 6.70 -5.99
C LEU A 224 -8.81 6.04 -6.08
N CYS A 225 -7.83 6.38 -5.23
CA CYS A 225 -6.45 5.93 -5.40
C CYS A 225 -6.24 4.41 -5.17
N CYS A 226 -7.29 3.72 -4.74
CA CYS A 226 -7.27 2.32 -4.31
C CYS A 226 -8.51 1.51 -4.76
N GLY A 227 -9.25 2.01 -5.76
CA GLY A 227 -10.42 1.34 -6.33
C GLY A 227 -10.82 1.92 -7.69
N PHE A 228 -11.88 1.40 -8.30
CA PHE A 228 -12.31 1.77 -9.64
C PHE A 228 -13.52 2.73 -9.58
N THR A 229 -13.56 3.78 -10.40
CA THR A 229 -14.83 4.48 -10.72
C THR A 229 -15.76 3.54 -11.48
N GLU A 230 -17.03 3.92 -11.68
CA GLU A 230 -17.90 3.12 -12.55
C GLU A 230 -17.38 3.11 -13.99
N GLN A 231 -16.83 4.24 -14.44
CA GLN A 231 -16.28 4.41 -15.79
C GLN A 231 -15.02 3.56 -16.01
N GLU A 232 -14.06 3.59 -15.07
CA GLU A 232 -12.86 2.74 -15.10
C GLU A 232 -13.23 1.26 -15.04
N ALA A 233 -14.24 0.89 -14.24
CA ALA A 233 -14.70 -0.48 -14.14
C ALA A 233 -15.33 -0.99 -15.44
N LEU A 234 -16.13 -0.15 -16.12
CA LEU A 234 -16.70 -0.44 -17.44
C LEU A 234 -15.61 -0.52 -18.52
N GLN A 235 -14.61 0.38 -18.50
CA GLN A 235 -13.48 0.36 -19.42
C GLN A 235 -12.63 -0.90 -19.24
N PHE A 236 -12.30 -1.25 -17.99
CA PHE A 236 -11.58 -2.47 -17.64
C PHE A 236 -12.35 -3.73 -18.02
N ALA A 237 -13.66 -3.79 -17.77
CA ALA A 237 -14.52 -4.89 -18.20
C ALA A 237 -14.53 -5.05 -19.73
N ARG A 238 -14.69 -3.94 -20.47
CA ARG A 238 -14.62 -3.93 -21.95
C ARG A 238 -13.27 -4.45 -22.47
N SER A 239 -12.16 -4.08 -21.82
CA SER A 239 -10.80 -4.53 -22.19
C SER A 239 -10.52 -6.04 -21.97
N ILE A 240 -11.47 -6.78 -21.39
CA ILE A 240 -11.32 -8.20 -21.05
C ILE A 240 -12.42 -9.07 -21.67
N LEU A 241 -13.59 -8.50 -21.97
CA LEU A 241 -14.82 -9.25 -22.31
C LEU A 241 -15.23 -9.21 -23.79
N ASP A 242 -14.48 -8.54 -24.66
CA ASP A 242 -14.73 -8.39 -26.12
C ASP A 242 -16.22 -8.21 -26.47
N GLU A 243 -16.64 -6.95 -26.49
CA GLU A 243 -18.02 -6.46 -26.71
C GLU A 243 -19.06 -6.79 -25.61
N LYS A 244 -18.89 -7.87 -24.82
CA LYS A 244 -19.79 -8.20 -23.69
C LYS A 244 -19.60 -7.28 -22.48
N THR A 245 -19.99 -6.01 -22.62
CA THR A 245 -20.05 -5.05 -21.52
C THR A 245 -21.09 -5.51 -20.47
N PRO A 246 -20.75 -5.63 -19.18
CA PRO A 246 -21.74 -5.85 -18.12
C PRO A 246 -22.72 -4.67 -18.04
N GLU A 247 -24.00 -4.92 -17.78
CA GLU A 247 -24.91 -3.82 -17.45
C GLU A 247 -24.48 -3.12 -16.16
N LYS A 248 -24.72 -1.80 -16.07
CA LYS A 248 -24.46 -1.01 -14.86
C LYS A 248 -25.04 -1.69 -13.61
N ALA A 249 -26.26 -2.22 -13.70
CA ALA A 249 -26.94 -2.92 -12.60
C ALA A 249 -26.19 -4.17 -12.07
N ASP A 250 -25.43 -4.88 -12.92
CA ASP A 250 -24.64 -6.05 -12.50
C ASP A 250 -23.30 -5.65 -11.86
N LEU A 251 -22.74 -4.49 -12.22
CA LEU A 251 -21.62 -3.89 -11.48
C LEU A 251 -22.10 -3.32 -10.14
N HIS A 252 -23.26 -2.65 -10.11
CA HIS A 252 -23.91 -2.15 -8.90
C HIS A 252 -24.21 -3.25 -7.87
N ARG A 253 -24.53 -4.47 -8.31
CA ARG A 253 -24.69 -5.64 -7.42
C ARG A 253 -23.37 -6.12 -6.76
N SER A 254 -22.21 -5.61 -7.17
CA SER A 254 -20.89 -6.04 -6.67
C SER A 254 -20.27 -5.13 -5.60
N TYR A 255 -20.76 -3.90 -5.40
CA TYR A 255 -20.21 -2.95 -4.42
C TYR A 255 -20.20 -3.52 -3.00
N GLY A 256 -21.30 -4.15 -2.58
CA GLY A 256 -21.57 -4.40 -1.16
C GLY A 256 -21.78 -3.10 -0.39
N ASP A 257 -21.68 -3.15 0.94
CA ASP A 257 -22.06 -2.06 1.84
C ASP A 257 -21.03 -0.91 1.91
N TYR A 258 -20.04 -0.87 1.02
CA TYR A 258 -18.85 -0.03 1.12
C TYR A 258 -18.91 1.25 0.29
N LEU A 259 -19.95 2.04 0.51
CA LEU A 259 -20.05 3.42 0.02
C LEU A 259 -19.22 4.34 0.93
N PHE A 260 -18.24 5.04 0.34
CA PHE A 260 -17.63 6.21 0.99
C PHE A 260 -18.50 7.44 0.71
N PRO A 261 -18.87 8.25 1.72
CA PRO A 261 -19.52 9.54 1.49
C PRO A 261 -18.57 10.52 0.79
N SER A 262 -19.04 11.22 -0.23
CA SER A 262 -18.33 12.29 -0.96
C SER A 262 -18.33 13.60 -0.16
N HIS A 263 -17.59 13.64 0.96
CA HIS A 263 -17.60 14.79 1.90
C HIS A 263 -16.21 15.34 2.22
N ALA A 264 -15.51 15.81 1.18
CA ALA A 264 -14.67 17.00 1.27
C ALA A 264 -15.24 18.10 0.36
N ALA A 265 -15.32 19.32 0.88
CA ALA A 265 -15.82 20.45 0.11
C ALA A 265 -14.73 20.98 -0.85
N GLY A 266 -14.84 20.65 -2.14
CA GLY A 266 -13.96 21.19 -3.18
C GLY A 266 -13.43 20.18 -4.22
N THR A 267 -13.77 18.90 -4.11
CA THR A 267 -13.37 17.85 -5.08
C THR A 267 -14.59 17.23 -5.76
N ASP A 268 -14.67 17.29 -7.09
CA ASP A 268 -15.81 16.86 -7.93
C ASP A 268 -15.97 15.33 -8.06
N PHE A 269 -15.80 14.58 -6.97
CA PHE A 269 -15.76 13.12 -6.95
C PHE A 269 -16.96 12.48 -6.21
N ASP A 270 -18.15 12.64 -6.79
CA ASP A 270 -19.40 12.00 -6.32
C ASP A 270 -19.58 10.54 -6.78
N GLU A 271 -18.70 9.98 -7.63
CA GLU A 271 -18.84 8.58 -8.08
C GLU A 271 -18.40 7.56 -7.00
N PRO A 272 -19.24 6.56 -6.64
CA PRO A 272 -18.89 5.54 -5.68
C PRO A 272 -17.88 4.53 -6.25
N VAL A 273 -16.97 4.02 -5.41
CA VAL A 273 -15.73 3.37 -5.87
C VAL A 273 -15.74 1.84 -5.70
N LEU A 274 -15.81 1.13 -6.82
CA LEU A 274 -15.82 -0.33 -6.96
C LEU A 274 -14.55 -1.03 -6.45
N HIS A 275 -14.75 -2.24 -5.91
CA HIS A 275 -13.68 -3.09 -5.38
C HIS A 275 -12.92 -3.82 -6.52
N PRO A 276 -11.59 -3.61 -6.67
CA PRO A 276 -10.77 -4.25 -7.71
C PRO A 276 -11.00 -5.76 -7.87
N GLN A 277 -10.97 -6.52 -6.77
CA GLN A 277 -10.99 -7.98 -6.84
C GLN A 277 -12.40 -8.55 -7.06
N ARG A 278 -13.46 -7.87 -6.61
CA ARG A 278 -14.84 -8.24 -6.96
C ARG A 278 -15.15 -7.91 -8.42
N LEU A 279 -14.68 -6.77 -8.92
CA LEU A 279 -14.77 -6.43 -10.34
C LEU A 279 -14.10 -7.52 -11.20
N ILE A 280 -12.86 -7.90 -10.87
CA ILE A 280 -12.14 -8.99 -11.56
C ILE A 280 -12.88 -10.33 -11.45
N SER A 281 -13.42 -10.69 -10.27
CA SER A 281 -14.24 -11.90 -10.11
C SER A 281 -15.47 -11.88 -11.00
N ARG A 282 -16.23 -10.77 -10.98
CA ARG A 282 -17.48 -10.62 -11.73
C ARG A 282 -17.25 -10.63 -13.24
N ILE A 283 -16.15 -10.03 -13.71
CA ILE A 283 -15.67 -10.14 -15.09
C ILE A 283 -15.33 -11.60 -15.42
N SER A 284 -14.62 -12.32 -14.55
CA SER A 284 -14.32 -13.74 -14.75
C SER A 284 -15.58 -14.62 -14.80
N GLU A 285 -16.59 -14.33 -13.98
CA GLU A 285 -17.90 -15.00 -14.01
C GLU A 285 -18.63 -14.75 -15.33
N ILE A 286 -18.71 -13.49 -15.78
CA ILE A 286 -19.37 -13.10 -17.03
C ILE A 286 -18.64 -13.70 -18.24
N SER A 287 -17.30 -13.73 -18.23
CA SER A 287 -16.46 -14.42 -19.22
C SER A 287 -16.68 -15.94 -19.25
N SER A 288 -17.16 -16.54 -18.15
CA SER A 288 -17.39 -17.99 -18.04
C SER A 288 -18.77 -18.44 -18.52
N GLY A 289 -19.71 -17.49 -18.64
CA GLY A 289 -21.11 -17.75 -18.99
C GLY A 289 -21.94 -18.39 -17.85
N PRO A 290 -23.28 -18.39 -17.98
CA PRO A 290 -24.15 -19.08 -17.02
C PRO A 290 -23.95 -20.60 -17.11
N ALA A 291 -23.98 -21.28 -15.96
CA ALA A 291 -23.78 -22.72 -15.88
C ALA A 291 -25.03 -23.50 -16.32
N SER A 292 -25.30 -23.55 -17.63
CA SER A 292 -26.32 -24.42 -18.21
C SER A 292 -26.00 -25.91 -17.97
N SER A 293 -27.03 -26.71 -17.77
CA SER A 293 -26.94 -28.09 -17.31
C SER A 293 -26.27 -29.06 -18.31
N GLY A 294 -25.51 -30.02 -17.77
CA GLY A 294 -25.43 -31.38 -18.33
C GLY A 294 -24.26 -31.75 -19.25
N VAL A 295 -23.42 -30.82 -19.70
CA VAL A 295 -22.29 -31.14 -20.61
C VAL A 295 -20.93 -30.99 -19.91
N ARG A 296 -20.03 -31.96 -20.09
CA ARG A 296 -18.66 -31.90 -19.53
C ARG A 296 -17.88 -30.74 -20.16
N ARG A 297 -17.28 -29.89 -19.31
CA ARG A 297 -16.42 -28.78 -19.73
C ARG A 297 -15.09 -29.32 -20.28
N PRO A 298 -14.49 -28.68 -21.30
CA PRO A 298 -13.04 -28.77 -21.51
C PRO A 298 -12.32 -28.02 -20.37
N GLU A 299 -11.27 -28.63 -19.81
CA GLU A 299 -10.59 -28.11 -18.62
C GLU A 299 -9.59 -26.97 -18.94
N CYS A 300 -10.13 -25.79 -19.31
CA CYS A 300 -9.35 -24.55 -19.28
C CYS A 300 -9.17 -24.11 -17.82
N SER A 301 -8.11 -24.59 -17.17
CA SER A 301 -7.86 -24.38 -15.75
C SER A 301 -7.58 -22.91 -15.40
N ASN A 302 -7.81 -22.50 -14.15
CA ASN A 302 -7.54 -21.13 -13.67
C ASN A 302 -6.10 -20.66 -13.98
N SER A 303 -5.13 -21.58 -14.05
CA SER A 303 -3.75 -21.27 -14.43
C SER A 303 -3.62 -20.81 -15.89
N GLN A 304 -4.44 -21.32 -16.82
CA GLN A 304 -4.47 -20.87 -18.21
C GLN A 304 -5.12 -19.49 -18.37
N TRP A 305 -6.16 -19.19 -17.58
CA TRP A 305 -6.78 -17.86 -17.53
C TRP A 305 -5.81 -16.82 -16.95
N LEU A 306 -5.20 -17.10 -15.80
CA LEU A 306 -4.14 -16.26 -15.21
C LEU A 306 -2.97 -16.10 -16.19
N SER A 307 -2.60 -17.14 -16.93
CA SER A 307 -1.55 -17.07 -17.97
C SER A 307 -1.99 -16.32 -19.24
N ARG A 308 -3.28 -16.07 -19.46
CA ARG A 308 -3.75 -15.13 -20.51
C ARG A 308 -3.70 -13.69 -20.00
N ALA A 309 -4.25 -13.42 -18.81
CA ALA A 309 -4.17 -12.11 -18.17
C ALA A 309 -2.70 -11.63 -18.00
N ALA A 310 -1.81 -12.52 -17.54
CA ALA A 310 -0.39 -12.23 -17.38
C ALA A 310 0.38 -12.11 -18.72
N ARG A 311 -0.09 -12.73 -19.81
CA ARG A 311 0.46 -12.47 -21.16
C ARG A 311 0.06 -11.09 -21.66
N HIS A 312 -1.22 -10.73 -21.53
CA HIS A 312 -1.70 -9.38 -21.88
C HIS A 312 -1.12 -8.27 -20.98
N TRP A 313 -0.60 -8.62 -19.80
CA TRP A 313 0.17 -7.71 -18.95
C TRP A 313 1.65 -7.56 -19.36
N ARG A 314 2.21 -8.52 -20.12
CA ARG A 314 3.58 -8.46 -20.67
C ARG A 314 3.65 -8.02 -22.14
N SER A 315 2.54 -8.10 -22.88
CA SER A 315 2.44 -7.69 -24.29
C SER A 315 1.83 -6.30 -24.45
N GLY A 316 2.01 -5.41 -23.47
CA GLY A 316 1.53 -4.03 -23.50
C GLY A 316 2.53 -3.15 -24.23
N SER A 317 2.40 -3.08 -25.55
CA SER A 317 3.07 -2.15 -26.46
C SER A 317 2.02 -1.52 -27.37
#